data_AF-A0A552JAE7-F1
#
_entry.id   AF-A0A552JAE7-F1
#
_cell.length_a   1.000
_cell.length_b   1.000
_cell.length_c   1.000
_cell.angle_alpha   90.00
_cell.angle_beta   90.00
_cell.angle_gamma   90.00
#
_symmetry.space_group_name_H-M   'P 1'
#
loop_
_entity.id
_entity.type
_entity.pdbx_description
1 polymer ?
#
loop_
_entity_poly.entity_id
_entity_poly.type
_entity_poly.pdbx_seq_one_letter_code
_entity_poly.pdbx_strand_id
1 'polypeptide(L)'
;MELKSCSQVTTIAFGISSSILFSVSFVSPASAVNLIINGSFEEGDYNSNVVDPNFARLSQGSSALTGWTIGGAGVDWHNSNDMKFPIEGDLIIDLNLDGGSSGTLSQTFSTTIGQFYTLSFSLAGPDLSATNPSFPNPRQVSVQVAAVNQTFSTSASDHLDLQWQLHELSFQATGNQTTLTFSSLDNSGFWGPALDNVTVVSNAESVPEPSSILSILVLGTLGAASTLKRQLKSSKSSEKETTKVS
;
A
#
# COMPACT_ATOMS: atom_id res chain seq x y z
N MET A 1 -48.71 64.32 23.62
CA MET A 1 -47.83 63.14 23.70
C MET A 1 -48.35 62.18 22.64
N GLU A 2 -47.64 61.78 21.58
CA GLU A 2 -46.22 61.66 21.27
C GLU A 2 -46.03 61.84 19.74
N LEU A 3 -45.03 62.62 19.31
CA LEU A 3 -43.86 62.22 18.50
C LEU A 3 -44.18 61.32 17.28
N LYS A 4 -44.46 61.90 16.11
CA LYS A 4 -43.52 62.28 15.03
C LYS A 4 -42.57 61.17 14.54
N SER A 5 -42.97 60.61 13.40
CA SER A 5 -42.20 60.04 12.27
C SER A 5 -40.72 60.44 12.14
N CYS A 6 -39.88 59.46 11.80
CA CYS A 6 -38.90 59.57 10.71
C CYS A 6 -38.24 58.20 10.43
N SER A 7 -38.19 57.73 9.18
CA SER A 7 -36.99 57.04 8.69
C SER A 7 -36.92 57.06 7.16
N GLN A 8 -35.77 57.51 6.67
CA GLN A 8 -35.39 57.76 5.29
C GLN A 8 -34.92 56.46 4.59
N VAL A 9 -35.12 56.43 3.28
CA VAL A 9 -34.68 55.37 2.37
C VAL A 9 -33.16 55.46 2.19
N THR A 10 -32.43 54.37 2.43
CA THR A 10 -30.99 54.24 2.12
C THR A 10 -30.79 53.13 1.09
N THR A 11 -30.39 53.53 -0.12
CA THR A 11 -29.95 52.65 -1.21
C THR A 11 -28.58 52.05 -0.88
N ILE A 12 -28.45 50.71 -0.92
CA ILE A 12 -27.18 49.99 -0.77
C ILE A 12 -26.65 49.63 -2.16
N ALA A 13 -25.46 50.10 -2.50
CA ALA A 13 -24.73 49.71 -3.70
C ALA A 13 -23.94 48.41 -3.45
N PHE A 14 -24.07 47.43 -4.35
CA PHE A 14 -23.33 46.17 -4.31
C PHE A 14 -21.90 46.36 -4.83
N GLY A 15 -20.90 46.11 -3.97
CA GLY A 15 -19.51 45.91 -4.37
C GLY A 15 -19.25 44.45 -4.71
N ILE A 16 -18.70 44.17 -5.90
CA ILE A 16 -18.25 42.85 -6.31
C ILE A 16 -16.89 42.54 -5.66
N SER A 17 -16.90 41.72 -4.62
CA SER A 17 -15.69 41.14 -4.03
C SER A 17 -15.30 39.90 -4.82
N SER A 18 -14.20 39.97 -5.58
CA SER A 18 -13.64 38.82 -6.28
C SER A 18 -12.84 37.97 -5.29
N SER A 19 -13.41 36.84 -4.89
CA SER A 19 -12.75 35.88 -3.99
C SER A 19 -11.94 34.90 -4.83
N ILE A 20 -10.62 34.93 -4.67
CA ILE A 20 -9.73 33.90 -5.21
C ILE A 20 -9.88 32.67 -4.33
N LEU A 21 -10.54 31.63 -4.87
CA LEU A 21 -10.64 30.32 -4.24
C LEU A 21 -9.29 29.60 -4.41
N PHE A 22 -8.51 29.51 -3.33
CA PHE A 22 -7.39 28.59 -3.25
C PHE A 22 -7.94 27.18 -3.04
N SER A 23 -7.96 26.36 -4.09
CA SER A 23 -8.28 24.94 -3.95
C SER A 23 -7.03 24.24 -3.43
N VAL A 24 -7.05 23.85 -2.15
CA VAL A 24 -6.02 22.98 -1.56
C VAL A 24 -6.41 21.55 -1.92
N SER A 25 -5.74 20.98 -2.92
CA SER A 25 -5.87 19.56 -3.22
C SER A 25 -5.12 18.76 -2.16
N PHE A 26 -5.84 18.11 -1.26
CA PHE A 26 -5.27 17.07 -0.41
C PHE A 26 -5.05 15.82 -1.28
N VAL A 27 -3.80 15.49 -1.56
CA VAL A 27 -3.46 14.17 -2.15
C VAL A 27 -3.55 13.16 -1.01
N SER A 28 -4.59 12.34 -0.99
CA SER A 28 -4.63 11.15 -0.15
C SER A 28 -3.59 10.16 -0.68
N PRO A 29 -2.74 9.55 0.17
CA PRO A 29 -1.86 8.48 -0.29
C PRO A 29 -2.73 7.34 -0.84
N ALA A 30 -2.48 6.93 -2.08
CA ALA A 30 -3.10 5.73 -2.62
C ALA A 30 -2.63 4.53 -1.79
N SER A 31 -3.56 3.72 -1.27
CA SER A 31 -3.22 2.44 -0.65
C SER A 31 -2.54 1.56 -1.71
N ALA A 32 -1.36 1.05 -1.39
CA ALA A 32 -0.66 0.15 -2.29
C ALA A 32 -1.47 -1.15 -2.44
N VAL A 33 -1.62 -1.62 -3.68
CA VAL A 33 -2.35 -2.86 -4.00
C VAL A 33 -1.45 -4.05 -3.70
N ASN A 34 -1.95 -5.03 -2.94
CA ASN A 34 -1.26 -6.31 -2.75
C ASN A 34 -1.25 -7.10 -4.07
N LEU A 35 -0.06 -7.51 -4.51
CA LEU A 35 0.13 -8.30 -5.74
C LEU A 35 -0.03 -9.81 -5.51
N ILE A 36 -0.03 -10.25 -4.25
CA ILE A 36 -0.29 -11.63 -3.87
C ILE A 36 -1.80 -11.85 -3.81
N ILE A 37 -2.27 -12.88 -4.52
CA ILE A 37 -3.62 -13.40 -4.35
C ILE A 37 -3.62 -14.46 -3.24
N ASN A 38 -4.69 -14.50 -2.46
CA ASN A 38 -4.86 -15.45 -1.35
C ASN A 38 -3.65 -15.45 -0.39
N GLY A 39 -3.18 -14.26 -0.01
CA GLY A 39 -2.04 -14.09 0.90
C GLY A 39 -2.31 -14.55 2.33
N SER A 40 -3.58 -14.58 2.74
CA SER A 40 -4.07 -15.10 4.00
C SER A 40 -4.43 -16.60 3.96
N PHE A 41 -4.28 -17.25 2.81
CA PHE A 41 -4.56 -18.69 2.65
C PHE A 41 -5.99 -19.14 2.97
N GLU A 42 -7.00 -18.27 2.79
CA GLU A 42 -8.41 -18.57 3.05
C GLU A 42 -9.17 -19.14 1.86
N GLU A 43 -8.60 -19.02 0.65
CA GLU A 43 -9.31 -19.36 -0.59
C GLU A 43 -8.85 -20.70 -1.17
N GLY A 44 -9.80 -21.62 -1.37
CA GLY A 44 -9.52 -22.88 -2.04
C GLY A 44 -10.48 -24.01 -1.66
N ASP A 45 -10.13 -25.22 -2.06
CA ASP A 45 -10.91 -26.44 -1.80
C ASP A 45 -10.46 -27.13 -0.51
N TYR A 46 -10.46 -26.39 0.60
CA TYR A 46 -10.03 -26.90 1.91
C TYR A 46 -10.78 -28.18 2.30
N ASN A 47 -12.12 -28.13 2.28
CA ASN A 47 -13.00 -29.18 2.79
C ASN A 47 -12.83 -30.53 2.10
N SER A 48 -12.47 -30.56 0.81
CA SER A 48 -12.27 -31.82 0.08
C SER A 48 -10.90 -32.45 0.33
N ASN A 49 -9.98 -31.73 0.99
CA ASN A 49 -8.61 -32.17 1.27
C ASN A 49 -8.35 -32.39 2.77
N VAL A 50 -9.38 -32.24 3.61
CA VAL A 50 -9.35 -32.50 5.05
C VAL A 50 -9.03 -33.98 5.29
N VAL A 51 -7.95 -34.24 6.04
CA VAL A 51 -7.56 -35.60 6.46
C VAL A 51 -7.82 -35.87 7.94
N ASP A 52 -7.94 -34.79 8.71
CA ASP A 52 -8.26 -34.75 10.13
C ASP A 52 -9.13 -33.50 10.38
N PRO A 53 -10.08 -33.47 11.33
CA PRO A 53 -10.90 -32.29 11.62
C PRO A 53 -10.14 -30.95 11.78
N ASN A 54 -8.84 -31.01 12.05
CA ASN A 54 -7.98 -29.88 12.31
C ASN A 54 -7.18 -29.37 11.09
N PHE A 55 -6.97 -30.20 10.07
CA PHE A 55 -6.12 -29.80 8.93
C PHE A 55 -6.38 -30.61 7.64
N ALA A 56 -6.03 -29.98 6.53
CA ALA A 56 -5.99 -30.58 5.20
C ALA A 56 -4.54 -30.84 4.76
N ARG A 57 -4.35 -31.87 3.93
CA ARG A 57 -3.03 -32.23 3.39
C ARG A 57 -2.94 -31.90 1.91
N LEU A 58 -1.98 -31.07 1.54
CA LEU A 58 -1.78 -30.68 0.17
C LEU A 58 -0.40 -31.16 -0.32
N SER A 59 -0.38 -32.30 -1.01
CA SER A 59 0.85 -32.81 -1.63
C SER A 59 1.31 -31.94 -2.81
N GLN A 60 2.56 -32.14 -3.24
CA GLN A 60 3.10 -31.53 -4.45
C GLN A 60 2.13 -31.61 -5.64
N GLY A 61 1.95 -30.48 -6.32
CA GLY A 61 1.09 -30.38 -7.51
C GLY A 61 -0.41 -30.28 -7.21
N SER A 62 -0.82 -30.30 -5.94
CA SER A 62 -2.19 -29.97 -5.56
C SER A 62 -2.55 -28.55 -6.03
N SER A 63 -3.75 -28.41 -6.59
CA SER A 63 -4.34 -27.13 -7.01
C SER A 63 -5.40 -26.63 -6.04
N ALA A 64 -5.49 -27.23 -4.83
CA ALA A 64 -6.56 -26.93 -3.89
C ALA A 64 -6.42 -25.54 -3.25
N LEU A 65 -5.19 -25.04 -3.06
CA LEU A 65 -4.93 -23.72 -2.51
C LEU A 65 -4.89 -22.68 -3.62
N THR A 66 -5.89 -21.79 -3.65
CA THR A 66 -6.05 -20.82 -4.75
C THR A 66 -4.82 -19.93 -4.86
N GLY A 67 -4.30 -19.79 -6.07
CA GLY A 67 -3.20 -18.87 -6.38
C GLY A 67 -1.80 -19.35 -6.02
N TRP A 68 -1.66 -20.47 -5.29
CA TRP A 68 -0.37 -20.98 -4.86
C TRP A 68 -0.02 -22.30 -5.55
N THR A 69 1.24 -22.43 -5.94
CA THR A 69 1.82 -23.68 -6.43
C THR A 69 2.54 -24.38 -5.29
N ILE A 70 2.12 -25.61 -5.03
CA ILE A 70 2.65 -26.46 -3.96
C ILE A 70 3.73 -27.38 -4.52
N GLY A 71 4.92 -27.28 -3.94
CA GLY A 71 6.11 -28.07 -4.31
C GLY A 71 6.75 -28.75 -3.11
N GLY A 72 8.01 -29.19 -3.27
CA GLY A 72 8.65 -30.06 -2.29
C GLY A 72 7.86 -31.35 -2.12
N ALA A 73 7.62 -31.78 -0.88
CA ALA A 73 6.70 -32.88 -0.60
C ALA A 73 5.23 -32.44 -0.53
N GLY A 74 4.98 -31.21 -0.10
CA GLY A 74 3.66 -30.66 0.15
C GLY A 74 3.62 -29.79 1.40
N VAL A 75 2.43 -29.32 1.76
CA VAL A 75 2.17 -28.50 2.94
C VAL A 75 0.95 -29.03 3.69
N ASP A 76 0.90 -28.79 5.00
CA ASP A 76 -0.29 -28.99 5.81
C ASP A 76 -1.04 -27.63 5.92
N TRP A 77 -2.36 -27.66 5.73
CA TRP A 77 -3.23 -26.48 5.76
C TRP A 77 -4.12 -26.58 7.00
N HIS A 78 -3.73 -25.91 8.07
CA HIS A 78 -4.34 -26.00 9.39
C HIS A 78 -5.49 -25.02 9.54
N ASN A 79 -6.49 -25.37 10.35
CA ASN A 79 -7.53 -24.43 10.77
C ASN A 79 -7.31 -23.90 12.19
N SER A 80 -8.12 -22.91 12.55
CA SER A 80 -8.05 -22.20 13.83
C SER A 80 -8.43 -23.04 15.07
N ASN A 81 -8.89 -24.27 14.91
CA ASN A 81 -9.05 -25.21 16.05
C ASN A 81 -7.71 -25.82 16.46
N ASP A 82 -6.80 -26.00 15.50
CA ASP A 82 -5.50 -26.65 15.69
C ASP A 82 -4.40 -25.63 15.96
N MET A 83 -4.40 -24.54 15.20
CA MET A 83 -3.45 -23.44 15.31
C MET A 83 -4.21 -22.16 15.59
N LYS A 84 -4.18 -21.70 16.84
CA LYS A 84 -4.99 -20.53 17.24
C LYS A 84 -4.33 -19.21 16.86
N PHE A 85 -5.21 -18.21 16.69
CA PHE A 85 -4.85 -16.83 16.38
C PHE A 85 -4.12 -16.68 15.03
N PRO A 86 -4.69 -17.16 13.90
CA PRO A 86 -4.26 -16.69 12.60
C PRO A 86 -4.25 -15.15 12.56
N ILE A 87 -3.33 -14.59 11.81
CA ILE A 87 -3.21 -13.13 11.66
C ILE A 87 -4.34 -12.61 10.78
N GLU A 88 -4.69 -13.35 9.72
CA GLU A 88 -5.84 -13.08 8.87
C GLU A 88 -6.67 -14.35 8.67
N GLY A 89 -8.00 -14.26 8.82
CA GLY A 89 -8.89 -15.38 8.57
C GLY A 89 -8.86 -16.49 9.62
N ASP A 90 -8.89 -17.74 9.18
CA ASP A 90 -9.08 -18.97 9.96
C ASP A 90 -8.10 -20.09 9.60
N LEU A 91 -7.31 -19.95 8.53
CA LEU A 91 -6.47 -20.99 7.96
C LEU A 91 -4.98 -20.58 7.91
N ILE A 92 -4.09 -21.54 8.15
CA ILE A 92 -2.65 -21.32 8.26
C ILE A 92 -1.91 -22.38 7.44
N ILE A 93 -0.80 -22.00 6.81
CA ILE A 93 0.06 -22.95 6.11
C ILE A 93 1.22 -23.38 7.00
N ASP A 94 1.35 -24.69 7.25
CA ASP A 94 2.57 -25.33 7.71
C ASP A 94 3.37 -25.84 6.51
N LEU A 95 4.60 -25.33 6.35
CA LEU A 95 5.50 -25.72 5.25
C LEU A 95 6.09 -27.14 5.36
N ASN A 96 5.66 -27.96 6.31
CA ASN A 96 6.12 -29.34 6.44
C ASN A 96 4.95 -30.33 6.42
N LEU A 97 4.93 -31.18 5.39
CA LEU A 97 3.92 -32.22 5.27
C LEU A 97 4.23 -33.42 6.18
N ASP A 98 3.20 -33.87 6.91
CA ASP A 98 3.13 -35.17 7.59
C ASP A 98 4.32 -35.47 8.52
N GLY A 99 4.84 -34.44 9.18
CA GLY A 99 5.83 -34.64 10.24
C GLY A 99 7.25 -34.95 9.80
N GLY A 100 7.60 -34.75 8.52
CA GLY A 100 8.97 -35.06 8.10
C GLY A 100 9.33 -34.78 6.65
N SER A 101 8.56 -34.01 5.90
CA SER A 101 8.97 -33.68 4.53
C SER A 101 8.84 -32.19 4.25
N SER A 102 9.94 -31.57 3.81
CA SER A 102 9.98 -30.14 3.52
C SER A 102 9.11 -29.80 2.31
N GLY A 103 8.20 -28.87 2.50
CA GLY A 103 7.34 -28.28 1.49
C GLY A 103 7.92 -27.01 0.90
N THR A 104 7.36 -26.63 -0.24
CA THR A 104 7.57 -25.30 -0.82
C THR A 104 6.25 -24.70 -1.27
N LEU A 105 6.10 -23.40 -1.10
CA LEU A 105 4.94 -22.64 -1.55
C LEU A 105 5.39 -21.50 -2.46
N SER A 106 4.81 -21.38 -3.65
CA SER A 106 5.24 -20.36 -4.61
C SER A 106 4.09 -19.70 -5.38
N GLN A 107 4.26 -18.42 -5.71
CA GLN A 107 3.32 -17.65 -6.51
C GLN A 107 4.09 -16.72 -7.45
N THR A 108 3.62 -16.60 -8.69
CA THR A 108 4.19 -15.69 -9.68
C THR A 108 3.22 -14.54 -9.94
N PHE A 109 3.71 -13.32 -9.89
CA PHE A 109 2.92 -12.10 -10.08
C PHE A 109 3.64 -11.12 -11.01
N SER A 110 2.87 -10.21 -11.61
CA SER A 110 3.39 -9.18 -12.51
C SER A 110 4.19 -8.14 -11.75
N THR A 111 5.34 -7.75 -12.30
CA THR A 111 6.22 -6.71 -11.76
C THR A 111 6.72 -5.81 -12.89
N THR A 112 7.35 -4.69 -12.53
CA THR A 112 7.98 -3.75 -13.47
C THR A 112 9.49 -3.81 -13.29
N ILE A 113 10.24 -4.03 -14.37
CA ILE A 113 11.71 -4.08 -14.32
C ILE A 113 12.27 -2.80 -13.68
N GLY A 114 13.15 -2.96 -12.70
CA GLY A 114 13.80 -1.86 -11.98
C GLY A 114 12.99 -1.30 -10.81
N GLN A 115 11.70 -1.60 -10.71
CA GLN A 115 10.84 -1.16 -9.62
C GLN A 115 11.17 -1.92 -8.33
N PHE A 116 11.22 -1.19 -7.21
CA PHE A 116 11.31 -1.77 -5.87
C PHE A 116 9.93 -2.15 -5.34
N TYR A 117 9.90 -3.30 -4.66
CA TYR A 117 8.75 -3.84 -3.96
C TYR A 117 9.13 -4.20 -2.52
N THR A 118 8.15 -4.20 -1.63
CA THR A 118 8.25 -4.76 -0.28
C THR A 118 7.40 -6.03 -0.22
N LEU A 119 8.04 -7.14 0.10
CA LEU A 119 7.40 -8.36 0.58
C LEU A 119 7.23 -8.25 2.09
N SER A 120 6.04 -8.57 2.61
CA SER A 120 5.81 -8.76 4.03
C SER A 120 5.07 -10.08 4.27
N PHE A 121 5.39 -10.81 5.33
CA PHE A 121 4.72 -12.05 5.72
C PHE A 121 4.85 -12.31 7.23
N SER A 122 3.88 -13.01 7.80
CA SER A 122 3.94 -13.47 9.20
C SER A 122 4.51 -14.88 9.27
N LEU A 123 5.48 -15.08 10.17
CA LEU A 123 6.09 -16.37 10.46
C LEU A 123 5.87 -16.73 11.93
N ALA A 124 5.38 -17.94 12.19
CA ALA A 124 5.29 -18.49 13.53
C ALA A 124 5.90 -19.90 13.59
N GLY A 125 6.11 -20.34 14.82
CA GLY A 125 6.71 -21.62 15.09
C GLY A 125 5.85 -22.56 15.93
N PRO A 126 4.72 -23.07 15.42
CA PRO A 126 3.82 -23.92 16.19
C PRO A 126 4.54 -25.12 16.80
N ASP A 127 4.16 -25.52 18.00
CA ASP A 127 4.49 -26.83 18.55
C ASP A 127 3.47 -27.20 19.63
N LEU A 128 3.30 -28.50 19.88
CA LEU A 128 2.56 -28.99 21.04
C LEU A 128 3.32 -28.70 22.35
N SER A 129 4.64 -28.64 22.28
CA SER A 129 5.48 -28.30 23.42
C SER A 129 6.65 -27.42 23.00
N ALA A 130 6.57 -26.12 23.32
CA ALA A 130 7.65 -25.18 23.06
C ALA A 130 8.97 -25.55 23.78
N THR A 131 8.93 -26.38 24.83
CA THR A 131 10.10 -26.80 25.62
C THR A 131 10.69 -28.14 25.17
N ASN A 132 9.97 -28.94 24.39
CA ASN A 132 10.47 -30.17 23.79
C ASN A 132 9.87 -30.33 22.38
N PRO A 133 10.34 -29.50 21.44
CA PRO A 133 9.68 -29.36 20.15
C PRO A 133 9.89 -30.61 19.30
N SER A 134 8.84 -30.99 18.57
CA SER A 134 8.88 -32.12 17.65
C SER A 134 9.66 -31.81 16.37
N PHE A 135 9.94 -30.53 16.12
CA PHE A 135 10.71 -30.00 14.99
C PHE A 135 11.95 -29.25 15.49
N PRO A 136 12.97 -29.05 14.64
CA PRO A 136 14.07 -28.13 14.92
C PRO A 136 13.62 -26.73 15.39
N ASN A 137 14.24 -26.25 16.47
CA ASN A 137 14.04 -24.91 17.02
C ASN A 137 15.39 -24.16 16.97
N PRO A 138 15.52 -23.02 16.28
CA PRO A 138 14.45 -22.27 15.63
C PRO A 138 13.93 -22.91 14.35
N ARG A 139 12.68 -22.61 14.02
CA ARG A 139 12.07 -22.98 12.74
C ARG A 139 12.53 -22.01 11.67
N GLN A 140 12.87 -22.53 10.50
CA GLN A 140 13.51 -21.76 9.46
C GLN A 140 12.79 -21.88 8.13
N VAL A 141 12.63 -20.74 7.44
CA VAL A 141 12.10 -20.66 6.08
C VAL A 141 13.09 -19.93 5.19
N SER A 142 13.43 -20.52 4.05
CA SER A 142 14.13 -19.82 2.97
C SER A 142 13.11 -19.13 2.07
N VAL A 143 13.31 -17.83 1.86
CA VAL A 143 12.48 -16.98 1.02
C VAL A 143 13.29 -16.52 -0.17
N GLN A 144 12.89 -16.93 -1.35
CA GLN A 144 13.46 -16.52 -2.63
C GLN A 144 12.46 -15.61 -3.35
N VAL A 145 12.90 -14.40 -3.71
CA VAL A 145 12.12 -13.45 -4.51
C VAL A 145 13.05 -12.59 -5.37
N ALA A 146 12.81 -12.57 -6.68
CA ALA A 146 13.73 -11.97 -7.66
C ALA A 146 15.19 -12.46 -7.43
N ALA A 147 16.14 -11.54 -7.25
CA ALA A 147 17.55 -11.87 -6.99
C ALA A 147 17.86 -12.14 -5.50
N VAL A 148 16.88 -12.00 -4.59
CA VAL A 148 17.08 -12.16 -3.16
C VAL A 148 16.78 -13.58 -2.72
N ASN A 149 17.67 -14.16 -1.92
CA ASN A 149 17.45 -15.39 -1.17
C ASN A 149 17.86 -15.14 0.29
N GLN A 150 16.91 -15.23 1.22
CA GLN A 150 17.15 -14.98 2.63
C GLN A 150 16.47 -16.04 3.49
N THR A 151 17.16 -16.49 4.54
CA THR A 151 16.57 -17.33 5.58
C THR A 151 16.03 -16.47 6.70
N PHE A 152 14.79 -16.73 7.08
CA PHE A 152 14.14 -16.19 8.28
C PHE A 152 13.95 -17.31 9.29
N SER A 153 13.94 -16.94 10.57
CA SER A 153 13.79 -17.91 11.64
C SER A 153 12.94 -17.37 12.79
N THR A 154 12.25 -18.27 13.46
CA THR A 154 11.45 -17.96 14.65
C THR A 154 11.57 -19.07 15.68
N SER A 155 11.40 -18.72 16.95
CA SER A 155 11.40 -19.69 18.04
C SER A 155 10.11 -20.50 18.04
N ALA A 156 10.16 -21.73 18.54
CA ALA A 156 8.94 -22.50 18.79
C ALA A 156 8.04 -21.81 19.85
N SER A 157 6.73 -21.85 19.62
CA SER A 157 5.66 -21.38 20.51
C SER A 157 4.53 -22.41 20.60
N ASP A 158 3.70 -22.34 21.64
CA ASP A 158 2.52 -23.19 21.74
C ASP A 158 1.58 -22.95 20.53
N HIS A 159 1.14 -24.02 19.86
CA HIS A 159 0.17 -23.97 18.77
C HIS A 159 -1.17 -23.30 19.15
N LEU A 160 -1.51 -23.24 20.44
CA LEU A 160 -2.71 -22.55 20.94
C LEU A 160 -2.45 -21.08 21.34
N ASP A 161 -1.21 -20.62 21.28
CA ASP A 161 -0.79 -19.24 21.59
C ASP A 161 0.40 -18.85 20.68
N LEU A 162 0.15 -18.85 19.37
CA LEU A 162 1.17 -18.61 18.37
C LEU A 162 1.82 -17.24 18.51
N GLN A 163 3.15 -17.24 18.63
CA GLN A 163 3.94 -16.01 18.69
C GLN A 163 4.39 -15.62 17.28
N TRP A 164 3.51 -14.96 16.55
CA TRP A 164 3.78 -14.49 15.19
C TRP A 164 4.82 -13.38 15.14
N GLN A 165 5.67 -13.43 14.12
CA GLN A 165 6.63 -12.38 13.78
C GLN A 165 6.38 -11.90 12.36
N LEU A 166 6.17 -10.59 12.21
CA LEU A 166 6.11 -9.94 10.90
C LEU A 166 7.54 -9.78 10.37
N HIS A 167 7.78 -10.31 9.18
CA HIS A 167 9.02 -10.12 8.43
C HIS A 167 8.77 -9.27 7.20
N GLU A 168 9.75 -8.44 6.85
CA GLU A 168 9.71 -7.60 5.67
C GLU A 168 11.02 -7.71 4.90
N LEU A 169 10.92 -7.73 3.58
CA LEU A 169 12.05 -7.79 2.66
C LEU A 169 11.78 -6.89 1.46
N SER A 170 12.71 -5.99 1.14
CA SER A 170 12.65 -5.24 -0.12
C SER A 170 13.41 -5.99 -1.22
N PHE A 171 12.83 -6.00 -2.42
CA PHE A 171 13.49 -6.55 -3.61
C PHE A 171 13.26 -5.64 -4.82
N GLN A 172 14.22 -5.63 -5.74
CA GLN A 172 14.08 -4.98 -7.04
C GLN A 172 13.69 -6.03 -8.08
N ALA A 173 12.64 -5.77 -8.86
CA ALA A 173 12.23 -6.68 -9.91
C ALA A 173 13.21 -6.62 -11.11
N THR A 174 13.64 -7.79 -11.58
CA THR A 174 14.56 -7.93 -12.73
C THR A 174 13.84 -8.33 -14.02
N GLY A 175 12.53 -8.61 -13.95
CA GLY A 175 11.68 -9.01 -15.06
C GLY A 175 10.29 -8.41 -14.94
N ASN A 176 9.43 -8.66 -15.93
CA ASN A 176 8.03 -8.23 -15.92
C ASN A 176 7.13 -9.16 -15.07
N GLN A 177 7.70 -10.24 -14.57
CA GLN A 177 7.09 -11.17 -13.63
C GLN A 177 8.14 -11.55 -12.59
N THR A 178 7.70 -11.85 -11.38
CA THR A 178 8.55 -12.32 -10.29
C THR A 178 7.86 -13.47 -9.57
N THR A 179 8.63 -14.50 -9.25
CA THR A 179 8.17 -15.63 -8.45
C THR A 179 8.69 -15.45 -7.03
N LEU A 180 7.76 -15.48 -6.08
CA LEU A 180 8.04 -15.64 -4.64
C LEU A 180 8.01 -17.13 -4.32
N THR A 181 8.97 -17.63 -3.55
CA THR A 181 9.01 -19.01 -3.07
C THR A 181 9.42 -19.05 -1.60
N PHE A 182 8.60 -19.72 -0.79
CA PHE A 182 8.94 -20.12 0.57
C PHE A 182 9.33 -21.60 0.57
N SER A 183 10.39 -21.96 1.28
CA SER A 183 10.85 -23.34 1.42
C SER A 183 11.18 -23.64 2.88
N SER A 184 10.61 -24.71 3.42
CA SER A 184 11.10 -25.23 4.71
C SER A 184 12.52 -25.78 4.53
N LEU A 185 13.38 -25.50 5.51
CA LEU A 185 14.79 -25.92 5.47
C LEU A 185 15.09 -27.21 6.24
N ASP A 186 14.09 -27.74 6.95
CA ASP A 186 14.23 -28.94 7.77
C ASP A 186 13.19 -29.98 7.33
N ASN A 187 13.60 -31.25 7.28
CA ASN A 187 12.80 -32.38 6.79
C ASN A 187 12.48 -33.38 7.92
N SER A 188 12.24 -32.89 9.13
CA SER A 188 11.99 -33.73 10.29
C SER A 188 11.03 -33.04 11.22
N GLY A 189 10.14 -33.81 11.84
CA GLY A 189 9.23 -33.27 12.85
C GLY A 189 7.94 -32.72 12.29
N PHE A 190 6.94 -32.62 13.18
CA PHE A 190 5.64 -32.02 12.89
C PHE A 190 5.68 -30.51 13.17
N TRP A 191 4.63 -29.81 12.74
CA TRP A 191 4.38 -28.41 13.08
C TRP A 191 5.38 -27.42 12.50
N GLY A 192 5.86 -27.59 11.26
CA GLY A 192 6.90 -26.80 10.60
C GLY A 192 6.76 -25.27 10.64
N PRO A 193 7.60 -24.52 9.90
CA PRO A 193 7.47 -23.08 9.81
C PRO A 193 6.06 -22.71 9.29
N ALA A 194 5.30 -21.97 10.10
CA ALA A 194 3.93 -21.59 9.77
C ALA A 194 3.87 -20.19 9.16
N LEU A 195 3.10 -20.02 8.09
CA LEU A 195 2.96 -18.78 7.34
C LEU A 195 1.52 -18.28 7.36
N ASP A 196 1.39 -16.95 7.41
CA ASP A 196 0.13 -16.21 7.19
C ASP A 196 0.43 -14.78 6.68
N ASN A 197 -0.59 -14.06 6.20
CA ASN A 197 -0.57 -12.63 5.86
C ASN A 197 0.55 -12.24 4.87
N VAL A 198 0.63 -12.95 3.73
CA VAL A 198 1.64 -12.67 2.70
C VAL A 198 1.18 -11.53 1.79
N THR A 199 2.01 -10.48 1.72
CA THR A 199 1.75 -9.32 0.87
C THR A 199 2.99 -8.93 0.06
N VAL A 200 2.77 -8.46 -1.17
CA VAL A 200 3.79 -7.77 -1.96
C VAL A 200 3.21 -6.48 -2.49
N VAL A 201 3.86 -5.36 -2.17
CA VAL A 201 3.42 -4.02 -2.57
C VAL A 201 4.54 -3.28 -3.29
N SER A 202 4.20 -2.54 -4.34
CA SER A 202 5.16 -1.67 -5.03
C SER A 202 5.52 -0.47 -4.16
N ASN A 203 6.80 -0.17 -3.98
CA ASN A 203 7.22 1.08 -3.38
C ASN A 203 7.01 2.18 -4.41
N ALA A 204 6.02 3.06 -4.22
CA ALA A 204 5.82 4.17 -5.15
C ALA A 204 7.12 5.00 -5.25
N GLU A 205 7.72 5.06 -6.43
CA GLU A 205 8.77 6.05 -6.67
C GLU A 205 8.11 7.43 -6.63
N SER A 206 8.62 8.32 -5.79
CA SER A 206 8.18 9.72 -5.79
C SER A 206 8.55 10.33 -7.14
N VAL A 207 7.62 10.34 -8.09
CA VAL A 207 7.80 11.06 -9.35
C VAL A 207 7.97 12.54 -8.97
N PRO A 208 9.10 13.20 -9.29
CA PRO A 208 9.20 14.64 -9.13
C PRO A 208 8.10 15.26 -9.98
N GLU A 209 7.20 16.03 -9.38
CA GLU A 209 6.17 16.71 -10.16
C GLU A 209 6.85 17.46 -11.32
N PRO A 210 6.41 17.27 -12.58
CA PRO A 210 6.92 18.08 -13.66
C PRO A 210 6.73 19.54 -13.24
N SER A 211 7.72 20.37 -13.53
CA SER A 211 7.86 21.77 -13.15
C SER A 211 6.78 22.70 -13.75
N SER A 212 5.51 22.29 -13.73
CA SER A 212 4.32 23.06 -14.14
C SER A 212 4.08 24.29 -13.26
N ILE A 213 4.78 24.44 -12.13
CA ILE A 213 4.72 25.64 -11.29
C ILE A 213 5.44 26.83 -11.95
N LEU A 214 6.37 26.61 -12.89
CA LEU A 214 7.02 27.72 -13.62
C LEU A 214 6.16 28.28 -14.77
N SER A 215 5.19 27.53 -15.28
CA SER A 215 4.33 27.97 -16.40
C SER A 215 3.34 29.09 -16.00
N ILE A 216 2.97 29.16 -14.72
CA ILE A 216 1.93 30.07 -14.21
C ILE A 216 2.49 31.45 -13.81
N LEU A 217 3.81 31.58 -13.59
CA LEU A 217 4.40 32.87 -13.23
C LEU A 217 4.74 33.76 -14.45
N VAL A 218 4.80 33.20 -15.67
CA VAL A 218 5.24 33.93 -16.87
C VAL A 218 4.09 34.63 -17.61
N LEU A 219 2.84 34.20 -17.43
CA LEU A 219 1.68 34.81 -18.11
C LEU A 219 1.09 36.04 -17.39
N GLY A 220 1.60 36.38 -16.20
CA GLY A 220 1.08 37.49 -15.38
C GLY A 220 1.59 38.90 -15.75
N THR A 221 2.62 39.04 -16.59
CA THR A 221 3.27 40.35 -16.83
C THR A 221 2.91 41.04 -18.15
N LEU A 222 2.17 40.40 -19.07
CA LEU A 222 1.79 41.02 -20.35
C LEU A 222 0.50 41.86 -20.31
N GLY A 223 -0.22 41.89 -19.19
CA GLY A 223 -1.52 42.57 -19.07
C GLY A 223 -1.50 44.05 -18.64
N ALA A 224 -0.37 44.61 -18.19
CA ALA A 224 -0.34 45.89 -17.46
C ALA A 224 0.13 47.12 -18.28
N ALA A 225 0.17 47.05 -19.62
CA ALA A 225 0.73 48.14 -20.45
C ALA A 225 -0.28 48.83 -21.41
N SER A 226 -1.58 48.53 -21.35
CA SER A 226 -2.55 49.01 -22.38
C SER A 226 -3.45 50.17 -21.98
N THR A 227 -3.37 50.75 -20.76
CA THR A 227 -4.16 51.94 -20.39
C THR A 227 -3.33 53.22 -20.40
N LEU A 228 -2.66 53.50 -21.51
CA LEU A 228 -2.20 54.85 -21.86
C LEU A 228 -2.90 55.29 -23.14
N LYS A 229 -3.41 56.52 -23.11
CA LYS A 229 -4.08 57.28 -24.19
C LYS A 229 -5.60 57.09 -24.29
N ARG A 230 -6.35 57.89 -23.53
CA ARG A 230 -7.45 58.69 -24.10
C ARG A 230 -7.94 59.79 -23.16
N GLN A 231 -7.18 60.88 -23.02
CA GLN A 231 -7.75 62.20 -22.74
C GLN A 231 -6.84 63.28 -23.37
N LEU A 232 -6.92 63.41 -24.69
CA LEU A 232 -6.57 64.65 -25.37
C LEU A 232 -7.84 65.14 -26.09
N LYS A 233 -8.55 66.10 -25.51
CA LYS A 233 -9.15 67.18 -26.30
C LYS A 233 -9.29 68.47 -25.50
N SER A 234 -9.04 69.55 -26.23
CA SER A 234 -8.67 70.91 -25.86
C SER A 234 -9.85 71.83 -25.59
N SER A 235 -9.65 72.88 -24.77
CA SER A 235 -10.31 74.18 -24.99
C SER A 235 -9.37 75.35 -24.68
N LYS A 236 -9.19 76.19 -25.70
CA LYS A 236 -8.56 77.52 -25.78
C LYS A 236 -8.78 78.43 -24.56
N SER A 237 -7.78 79.27 -24.29
CA SER A 237 -8.01 80.65 -23.86
C SER A 237 -7.18 81.58 -24.75
N SER A 238 -7.85 82.51 -25.41
CA SER A 238 -7.26 83.72 -25.96
C SER A 238 -7.68 84.86 -25.06
N GLU A 239 -6.73 85.66 -24.56
CA GLU A 239 -6.93 87.10 -24.48
C GLU A 239 -5.57 87.78 -24.28
N LYS A 240 -5.28 88.72 -25.17
CA LYS A 240 -4.18 89.68 -25.10
C LYS A 240 -4.88 91.02 -25.03
N GLU A 241 -4.79 91.74 -23.92
CA GLU A 241 -5.25 93.12 -23.85
C GLU A 241 -4.23 94.05 -23.15
N THR A 242 -3.64 94.88 -24.01
CA THR A 242 -3.11 96.25 -23.90
C THR A 242 -2.29 96.77 -22.71
N THR A 243 -1.12 97.28 -23.08
CA THR A 243 -0.40 98.41 -22.49
C THR A 243 -1.06 99.75 -22.88
N LYS A 244 -1.22 100.68 -21.93
CA LYS A 244 -1.13 102.16 -22.14
C LYS A 244 -0.93 102.86 -20.78
N VAL A 245 0.30 103.30 -20.46
CA VAL A 245 0.79 104.71 -20.44
C VAL A 245 -0.11 105.69 -19.67
N SER A 246 0.33 106.07 -18.47
CA SER A 246 0.91 107.39 -18.20
C SER A 246 1.91 107.31 -17.05
#